data_AF-A0A817W7R0-F1
#
_entry.id   AF-A0A817W7R0-F1
#
_cell.length_a   1.000
_cell.length_b   1.000
_cell.length_c   1.000
_cell.angle_alpha   90.00
_cell.angle_beta   90.00
_cell.angle_gamma   90.00
#
_symmetry.space_group_name_H-M   'P 1'
#
loop_
_entity.id
_entity.type
_entity.pdbx_description
1 polymer ?
#
loop_
_entity_poly.entity_id
_entity_poly.type
_entity_poly.pdbx_seq_one_letter_code
_entity_poly.pdbx_strand_id
1 'polypeptide(L)'
;MDAKIAALSNENRTNWDEQLPFVTFNYNISIHTTTGQIPFEMMYGRLPVLPFDQQQPIVTLSQDSEYIQKLKQYLSTVTEQAMNNIRQQQEKYKARYDRYRSNPIYKINDLVLIQALNRRNKFDIKYEGPFRIVQQLGIKTFIVQHIRKLTLVRQVTTDVIRPLCERKI
;
A
#
# COMPACT_ATOMS: atom_id res chain seq x y z
N MET A 1 -3.28 -9.24 2.46
CA MET A 1 -3.59 -10.03 3.67
C MET A 1 -5.03 -10.54 3.58
N ASP A 2 -5.98 -9.65 3.24
CA ASP A 2 -7.41 -9.94 3.14
C ASP A 2 -7.78 -11.13 2.25
N ALA A 3 -7.13 -11.27 1.09
CA ALA A 3 -7.37 -12.40 0.20
C ALA A 3 -6.94 -13.76 0.81
N LYS A 4 -5.89 -13.79 1.65
CA LYS A 4 -5.47 -15.01 2.35
C LYS A 4 -6.44 -15.35 3.49
N ILE A 5 -6.89 -14.35 4.24
CA ILE A 5 -7.89 -14.53 5.31
C ILE A 5 -9.20 -15.05 4.71
N ALA A 6 -9.66 -14.45 3.62
CA ALA A 6 -10.88 -14.87 2.93
C ALA A 6 -10.80 -16.30 2.35
N ALA A 7 -9.61 -16.75 1.95
CA ALA A 7 -9.39 -18.10 1.43
C ALA A 7 -9.37 -19.18 2.53
N LEU A 8 -8.99 -18.82 3.76
CA LEU A 8 -8.94 -19.73 4.91
C LEU A 8 -10.22 -19.71 5.74
N SER A 9 -11.07 -18.71 5.54
CA SER A 9 -12.35 -18.60 6.24
C SER A 9 -13.39 -19.57 5.67
N ASN A 10 -14.38 -19.94 6.48
CA ASN A 10 -15.53 -20.73 6.05
C ASN A 10 -16.37 -19.98 4.98
N GLU A 11 -17.33 -20.67 4.35
CA GLU A 11 -18.18 -20.08 3.28
C GLU A 11 -18.89 -18.78 3.72
N ASN A 12 -19.24 -18.67 5.00
CA ASN A 12 -19.91 -17.50 5.57
C ASN A 12 -18.95 -16.41 6.09
N ARG A 13 -17.63 -16.63 6.02
CA ARG A 13 -16.56 -15.73 6.51
C ARG A 13 -16.74 -15.26 7.96
N THR A 14 -17.35 -16.09 8.80
CA THR A 14 -17.65 -15.73 10.19
C THR A 14 -16.49 -16.00 11.15
N ASN A 15 -15.55 -16.87 10.76
CA ASN A 15 -14.43 -17.33 11.59
C ASN A 15 -13.08 -16.68 11.21
N TRP A 16 -13.11 -15.47 10.63
CA TRP A 16 -11.89 -14.81 10.13
C TRP A 16 -10.90 -14.46 11.25
N ASP A 17 -11.40 -14.23 12.46
CA ASP A 17 -10.67 -13.94 13.68
C ASP A 17 -9.85 -15.15 14.15
N GLU A 18 -10.42 -16.35 14.06
CA GLU A 18 -9.71 -17.60 14.35
C GLU A 18 -8.58 -17.88 13.35
N GLN A 19 -8.73 -17.44 12.10
CA GLN A 19 -7.72 -17.62 11.04
C GLN A 19 -6.59 -16.58 11.10
N LEU A 20 -6.78 -15.49 11.82
CA LEU A 20 -5.84 -14.37 11.86
C LEU A 20 -4.44 -14.75 12.36
N PRO A 21 -4.27 -15.55 13.44
CA PRO A 21 -2.95 -15.97 13.91
C PRO A 21 -2.19 -16.78 12.85
N PHE A 22 -2.87 -17.68 12.14
CA PHE A 22 -2.27 -18.52 11.10
C PHE A 22 -1.81 -17.68 9.90
N VAL A 23 -2.64 -16.74 9.43
CA VAL A 23 -2.28 -15.86 8.32
C VAL A 23 -1.12 -14.95 8.70
N THR A 24 -1.13 -14.40 9.92
CA THR A 24 -0.07 -13.53 10.44
C THR A 24 1.24 -14.30 10.55
N PHE A 25 1.21 -15.51 11.09
CA PHE A 25 2.38 -16.38 11.16
C PHE A 25 2.91 -16.68 9.76
N ASN A 26 2.06 -17.15 8.82
CA ASN A 26 2.46 -17.41 7.45
C ASN A 26 3.09 -16.17 6.77
N TYR A 27 2.53 -14.98 7.02
CA TYR A 27 3.07 -13.72 6.50
C TYR A 27 4.47 -13.42 7.05
N ASN A 28 4.69 -13.64 8.34
CA ASN A 28 5.98 -13.37 8.99
C ASN A 28 7.08 -14.34 8.57
N ILE A 29 6.74 -15.57 8.18
CA ILE A 29 7.70 -16.61 7.77
C ILE A 29 7.92 -16.70 6.25
N SER A 30 7.11 -15.99 5.46
CA SER A 30 7.23 -15.99 4.00
C SER A 30 8.21 -14.93 3.53
N ILE A 31 8.90 -15.20 2.42
CA ILE A 31 9.74 -14.20 1.74
C ILE A 31 8.83 -13.09 1.21
N HIS A 32 9.10 -11.85 1.63
CA HIS A 32 8.33 -10.70 1.18
C HIS A 32 8.93 -10.12 -0.10
N THR A 33 8.12 -9.90 -1.14
CA THR A 33 8.61 -9.48 -2.46
C THR A 33 9.28 -8.11 -2.48
N THR A 34 8.89 -7.21 -1.56
CA THR A 34 9.49 -5.87 -1.45
C THR A 34 10.87 -5.88 -0.80
N THR A 35 11.06 -6.69 0.24
CA THR A 35 12.32 -6.76 1.00
C THR A 35 13.24 -7.85 0.47
N GLY A 36 12.70 -8.88 -0.19
CA GLY A 36 13.40 -10.09 -0.59
C GLY A 36 13.80 -10.99 0.59
N GLN A 37 13.31 -10.69 1.80
CA GLN A 37 13.72 -11.34 3.05
C GLN A 37 12.50 -11.80 3.85
N ILE A 38 12.73 -12.71 4.80
CA ILE A 38 11.71 -13.19 5.73
C ILE A 38 11.61 -12.21 6.92
N PRO A 39 10.45 -11.60 7.20
CA PRO A 39 10.30 -10.65 8.30
C PRO A 39 10.71 -11.21 9.67
N PHE A 40 10.35 -12.47 9.96
CA PHE A 40 10.71 -13.15 11.20
C PHE A 40 12.23 -13.26 11.37
N GLU A 41 12.94 -13.64 10.31
CA GLU A 41 14.40 -13.76 10.30
C GLU A 41 15.07 -12.40 10.48
N MET A 42 14.55 -11.36 9.82
CA MET A 42 15.08 -9.99 9.97
C MET A 42 14.89 -9.45 11.40
N MET A 43 13.82 -9.85 12.10
CA MET A 43 13.52 -9.37 13.46
C MET A 43 14.26 -10.18 14.54
N TYR A 44 14.35 -11.50 14.38
CA TYR A 44 14.88 -12.39 15.41
C TYR A 44 16.25 -13.01 15.08
N GLY A 45 16.77 -12.79 13.86
CA GLY A 45 18.05 -13.33 13.41
C GLY A 45 18.09 -14.85 13.25
N ARG A 46 16.92 -15.50 13.26
CA ARG A 46 16.76 -16.94 13.10
C ARG A 46 15.49 -17.27 12.35
N LEU A 47 15.45 -18.45 11.76
CA LEU A 47 14.24 -18.99 11.15
C LEU A 47 13.24 -19.44 12.23
N PRO A 48 11.94 -19.34 11.94
CA PRO A 48 10.88 -19.87 12.80
C PRO A 48 11.00 -21.40 12.88
N VAL A 49 10.85 -21.96 14.08
CA VAL A 49 10.79 -23.42 14.25
C VAL A 49 9.35 -23.86 14.04
N LEU A 50 9.09 -24.63 12.99
CA LEU A 50 7.77 -25.20 12.75
C LEU A 50 7.57 -26.48 13.58
N PRO A 51 6.34 -26.86 13.94
CA PRO A 51 6.07 -28.11 14.64
C PRO A 51 6.58 -29.37 13.90
N PHE A 52 6.77 -29.29 12.58
CA PHE A 52 7.36 -30.37 11.79
C PHE A 52 8.91 -30.38 11.86
N ASP A 53 9.53 -29.24 12.15
CA ASP A 53 10.99 -29.10 12.26
C ASP A 53 11.54 -29.57 13.62
N GLN A 54 10.65 -29.99 14.55
CA GLN A 54 10.97 -30.38 15.92
C GLN A 54 11.91 -31.59 16.06
N GLN A 55 12.32 -32.22 14.96
CA GLN A 55 13.37 -33.24 14.97
C GLN A 55 14.78 -32.66 15.06
N GLN A 56 14.97 -31.35 14.88
CA GLN A 56 16.26 -30.71 15.10
C GLN A 56 16.41 -30.30 16.57
N PRO A 57 17.55 -30.61 17.22
CA PRO A 57 17.78 -30.20 18.59
C PRO A 57 17.63 -28.69 18.70
N ILE A 58 16.94 -28.25 19.75
CA ILE A 58 16.79 -26.84 20.11
C ILE A 58 18.20 -26.24 20.08
N VAL A 59 18.47 -25.34 19.12
CA VAL A 59 19.73 -24.61 19.07
C VAL A 59 19.77 -23.77 20.33
N THR A 60 20.43 -24.27 21.37
CA THR A 60 20.78 -23.50 22.55
C THR A 60 21.64 -22.37 22.03
N LEU A 61 21.14 -21.14 22.08
CA LEU A 61 21.91 -19.96 21.69
C LEU A 61 23.08 -19.90 22.67
N SER A 62 24.26 -20.35 22.22
CA SER A 62 25.48 -20.24 23.00
C SER A 62 25.65 -18.76 23.36
N GLN A 63 25.83 -18.44 24.64
CA GLN A 63 26.14 -17.07 25.08
C GLN A 63 27.56 -16.64 24.69
N ASP A 64 28.20 -17.39 23.79
CA ASP A 64 29.55 -17.14 23.31
C ASP A 64 29.61 -15.80 22.59
N SER A 65 30.56 -14.96 23.00
CA SER A 65 30.76 -13.62 22.44
C SER A 65 30.98 -13.66 20.91
N GLU A 66 31.60 -14.73 20.39
CA GLU A 66 31.84 -14.90 18.95
C GLU A 66 30.53 -15.14 18.17
N TYR A 67 29.60 -15.92 18.73
CA TYR A 67 28.30 -16.18 18.12
C TYR A 67 27.47 -14.89 18.00
N ILE A 68 27.44 -14.09 19.07
CA ILE A 68 26.73 -12.80 19.09
C ILE A 68 27.31 -11.84 18.04
N GLN A 69 28.64 -11.81 17.88
CA GLN A 69 29.27 -10.98 16.85
C GLN A 69 28.91 -11.42 15.43
N LYS A 70 28.95 -12.73 15.15
CA LYS A 70 28.52 -13.29 13.85
C LYS A 70 27.05 -12.99 13.56
N LEU A 71 26.18 -13.13 14.57
CA LEU A 71 24.75 -12.82 14.43
C LEU A 71 24.52 -11.33 14.12
N LYS A 72 25.24 -10.43 14.79
CA LYS A 72 25.15 -8.98 14.50
C LYS A 72 25.61 -8.65 13.08
N GLN A 73 26.71 -9.25 12.63
CA GLN A 73 27.20 -9.08 11.26
C GLN A 73 26.17 -9.58 10.24
N TYR A 74 25.60 -10.76 10.49
CA TYR A 74 24.56 -11.34 9.63
C TYR A 74 23.30 -10.46 9.57
N LEU A 75 22.80 -9.98 10.71
CA LEU A 75 21.65 -9.07 10.72
C LEU A 75 21.95 -7.76 10.00
N SER A 76 23.18 -7.23 10.14
CA SER A 76 23.61 -6.03 9.40
C SER A 76 23.56 -6.25 7.89
N THR A 77 24.02 -7.40 7.39
CA THR A 77 24.02 -7.66 5.94
C THR A 77 22.60 -7.90 5.42
N VAL A 78 21.76 -8.64 6.14
CA VAL A 78 20.36 -8.87 5.76
C VAL A 78 19.57 -7.56 5.73
N THR A 79 19.76 -6.70 6.74
CA THR A 79 19.08 -5.40 6.79
C THR A 79 19.52 -4.47 5.65
N GLU A 80 20.81 -4.44 5.33
CA GLU A 80 21.33 -3.67 4.19
C GLU A 80 20.75 -4.16 2.86
N GLN A 81 20.73 -5.48 2.63
CA GLN A 81 20.10 -6.07 1.45
C GLN A 81 18.61 -5.73 1.36
N ALA A 82 17.88 -5.82 2.46
CA ALA A 82 16.47 -5.46 2.52
C ALA A 82 16.24 -3.99 2.17
N MET A 83 17.07 -3.07 2.70
CA MET A 83 16.99 -1.64 2.37
C MET A 83 17.23 -1.38 0.88
N ASN A 84 18.23 -2.04 0.29
CA ASN A 84 18.51 -1.90 -1.14
C ASN A 84 17.35 -2.42 -2.00
N ASN A 85 16.77 -3.57 -1.64
CA ASN A 85 15.60 -4.11 -2.33
C ASN A 85 14.38 -3.18 -2.22
N ILE A 86 14.13 -2.63 -1.03
CA ILE A 86 13.05 -1.66 -0.80
C ILE A 86 13.22 -0.45 -1.72
N ARG A 87 14.43 0.13 -1.80
CA ARG A 87 14.70 1.29 -2.67
C ARG A 87 14.42 0.97 -4.14
N GLN A 88 14.94 -0.14 -4.64
CA GLN A 88 14.70 -0.56 -6.03
C GLN A 88 13.21 -0.81 -6.32
N GLN A 89 12.48 -1.41 -5.39
CA GLN A 89 11.05 -1.66 -5.57
C GLN A 89 10.23 -0.36 -5.48
N GLN A 90 10.59 0.56 -4.59
CA GLN A 90 9.97 1.89 -4.54
C GLN A 90 10.13 2.63 -5.86
N GLU A 91 11.32 2.61 -6.47
CA GLU A 91 11.56 3.20 -7.79
C GLU A 91 10.71 2.54 -8.88
N LYS A 92 10.66 1.21 -8.92
CA LYS A 92 9.81 0.47 -9.87
C LYS A 92 8.33 0.80 -9.69
N TYR A 93 7.84 0.86 -8.46
CA TYR A 93 6.45 1.22 -8.16
C TYR A 93 6.15 2.66 -8.56
N LYS A 94 7.05 3.61 -8.27
CA LYS A 94 6.93 5.00 -8.70
C LYS A 94 6.89 5.10 -10.23
N ALA A 95 7.83 4.48 -10.93
CA ALA A 95 7.87 4.48 -12.40
C ALA A 95 6.60 3.89 -13.01
N ARG A 96 6.08 2.78 -12.44
CA ARG A 96 4.82 2.18 -12.88
C ARG A 96 3.62 3.09 -12.63
N TYR A 97 3.58 3.75 -11.48
CA TYR A 97 2.52 4.69 -11.12
C TYR A 97 2.52 5.93 -12.02
N ASP A 98 3.72 6.48 -12.30
CA ASP A 98 3.89 7.68 -13.12
C ASP A 98 3.70 7.40 -14.63
N ARG A 99 3.92 6.16 -15.11
CA ARG A 99 3.87 5.79 -16.54
C ARG A 99 2.61 6.23 -17.28
N TYR A 100 1.45 6.12 -16.64
CA TYR A 100 0.16 6.44 -17.27
C TYR A 100 -0.48 7.72 -16.71
N ARG A 101 0.26 8.47 -15.90
CA ARG A 101 -0.23 9.71 -15.31
C ARG A 101 0.16 10.90 -16.17
N SER A 102 -0.83 11.53 -16.75
CA SER A 102 -0.74 12.94 -17.10
C SER A 102 -0.84 13.75 -15.79
N ASN A 103 0.08 14.68 -15.59
CA ASN A 103 -0.02 15.71 -14.54
C ASN A 103 -0.56 16.99 -15.18
N PRO A 104 -1.89 17.10 -15.40
CA PRO A 104 -2.46 18.35 -15.91
C PRO A 104 -2.20 19.47 -14.91
N ILE A 105 -1.78 20.62 -15.42
CA ILE A 105 -1.63 21.84 -14.64
C ILE A 105 -3.01 22.50 -14.59
N TYR A 106 -3.54 22.67 -13.39
CA TYR A 106 -4.83 23.33 -13.17
C TYR A 106 -4.61 24.77 -12.69
N LYS A 107 -5.43 25.69 -13.19
CA LYS A 107 -5.45 27.09 -12.76
C LYS A 107 -6.73 27.41 -12.00
N ILE A 108 -6.67 28.48 -11.21
CA ILE A 108 -7.86 29.04 -10.56
C ILE A 108 -8.86 29.40 -11.67
N ASN A 109 -10.13 29.08 -11.43
CA ASN A 109 -11.27 29.19 -12.34
C ASN A 109 -11.42 28.11 -13.41
N ASP A 110 -10.52 27.12 -13.50
CA ASP A 110 -10.70 26.01 -14.43
C ASP A 110 -11.91 25.14 -14.03
N LEU A 111 -12.57 24.62 -15.06
CA LEU A 111 -13.71 23.72 -14.96
C LEU A 111 -13.24 22.27 -14.89
N VAL A 112 -13.63 21.58 -13.83
CA VAL A 112 -13.17 20.24 -13.54
C VAL A 112 -14.30 19.32 -13.08
N LEU A 113 -14.09 18.03 -13.30
CA LEU A 113 -14.93 16.94 -12.80
C LEU A 113 -14.22 16.26 -11.63
N ILE A 114 -14.97 15.89 -10.60
CA ILE A 114 -14.45 15.23 -9.39
C ILE A 114 -14.91 13.78 -9.38
N GLN A 115 -14.05 12.85 -9.02
CA GLN A 115 -14.43 11.45 -8.90
C GLN A 115 -15.54 11.26 -7.84
N ALA A 116 -16.62 10.57 -8.22
CA ALA A 116 -17.73 10.29 -7.33
C ALA A 116 -17.27 9.34 -6.21
N LEU A 117 -17.55 9.69 -4.95
CA LEU A 117 -17.17 8.87 -3.78
C LEU A 117 -18.13 7.69 -3.58
N ASN A 118 -19.40 7.88 -3.92
CA ASN A 118 -20.49 6.93 -3.63
C ASN A 118 -20.83 6.05 -4.85
N ARG A 119 -19.84 5.37 -5.43
CA ARG A 119 -20.11 4.38 -6.48
C ARG A 119 -20.49 3.05 -5.83
N ARG A 120 -21.72 2.60 -6.04
CA ARG A 120 -22.21 1.30 -5.54
C ARG A 120 -22.19 0.26 -6.65
N ASN A 121 -22.50 0.68 -7.87
CA ASN A 121 -22.62 -0.19 -9.03
C ASN A 121 -21.62 0.15 -10.14
N LYS A 122 -21.31 -0.84 -10.99
CA LYS A 122 -20.38 -0.69 -12.12
C LYS A 122 -20.77 0.44 -13.08
N PHE A 123 -22.07 0.66 -13.26
CA PHE A 123 -22.66 1.65 -14.17
C PHE A 123 -22.91 3.02 -13.54
N ASP A 124 -22.63 3.21 -12.26
CA ASP A 124 -22.81 4.53 -11.63
C ASP A 124 -21.86 5.55 -12.24
N ILE A 125 -22.32 6.80 -12.30
CA ILE A 125 -21.56 7.94 -12.81
C ILE A 125 -20.21 8.01 -12.09
N LYS A 126 -19.12 7.99 -12.85
CA LYS A 126 -17.76 7.91 -12.30
C LYS A 126 -17.23 9.26 -11.81
N TYR A 127 -17.72 10.35 -12.40
CA TYR A 127 -17.30 11.71 -12.09
C TYR A 127 -18.52 12.61 -11.90
N GLU A 128 -18.55 13.33 -10.78
CA GLU A 128 -19.51 14.38 -10.46
C GLU A 128 -19.00 15.73 -10.96
N GLY A 129 -19.91 16.61 -11.38
CA GLY A 129 -19.57 17.97 -11.77
C GLY A 129 -20.45 18.48 -12.90
N PRO A 130 -20.23 19.72 -13.37
CA PRO A 130 -18.96 20.46 -13.31
C PRO A 130 -18.73 21.28 -12.02
N PHE A 131 -17.47 21.32 -11.58
CA PHE A 131 -16.95 22.15 -10.49
C PHE A 131 -15.95 23.17 -11.03
N ARG A 132 -15.80 24.29 -10.32
CA ARG A 132 -14.81 25.35 -10.60
C ARG A 132 -13.76 25.36 -9.51
N ILE A 133 -12.49 25.48 -9.88
CA ILE A 133 -11.40 25.67 -8.90
C ILE A 133 -11.46 27.09 -8.34
N VAL A 134 -11.65 27.21 -7.03
CA VAL A 134 -11.73 28.50 -6.32
C VAL A 134 -10.36 28.91 -5.79
N GLN A 135 -9.64 27.96 -5.19
CA GLN A 135 -8.37 28.25 -4.54
C GLN A 135 -7.42 27.05 -4.63
N GLN A 136 -6.14 27.33 -4.75
CA GLN A 136 -5.07 26.34 -4.59
C GLN A 136 -4.51 26.42 -3.16
N LEU A 137 -4.60 25.32 -2.40
CA LEU A 137 -4.06 25.22 -1.04
C LEU A 137 -2.62 24.69 -1.04
N GLY A 138 -2.26 23.87 -2.03
CA GLY A 138 -0.92 23.31 -2.17
C GLY A 138 -0.66 22.81 -3.59
N ILE A 139 0.50 22.20 -3.81
CA ILE A 139 0.94 21.76 -5.15
C ILE A 139 -0.08 20.85 -5.83
N LYS A 140 -0.73 19.96 -5.06
CA LYS A 140 -1.71 18.99 -5.56
C LYS A 140 -3.09 19.13 -4.94
N THR A 141 -3.36 20.20 -4.18
CA THR A 141 -4.58 20.30 -3.36
C THR A 141 -5.32 21.58 -3.67
N PHE A 142 -6.60 21.44 -4.04
CA PHE A 142 -7.45 22.53 -4.51
C PHE A 142 -8.79 22.54 -3.78
N ILE A 143 -9.33 23.73 -3.57
CA ILE A 143 -10.72 23.94 -3.18
C ILE A 143 -11.53 24.13 -4.45
N VAL A 144 -12.60 23.35 -4.59
CA VAL A 144 -13.49 23.34 -5.74
C VAL A 144 -14.92 23.60 -5.31
N GLN A 145 -15.67 24.33 -6.13
CA GLN A 145 -17.05 24.72 -5.88
C GLN A 145 -17.95 24.29 -7.03
N HIS A 146 -19.11 23.74 -6.73
CA HIS A 146 -20.05 23.30 -7.76
C HIS A 146 -20.74 24.50 -8.43
N ILE A 147 -20.84 24.49 -9.76
CA ILE A 147 -21.33 25.66 -10.52
C ILE A 147 -22.82 25.93 -10.25
N ARG A 148 -23.63 24.88 -10.15
CA ARG A 148 -25.09 25.03 -9.89
C ARG A 148 -25.45 25.10 -8.41
N LYS A 149 -24.56 24.63 -7.53
CA LYS A 149 -24.81 24.47 -6.10
C LYS A 149 -23.65 25.11 -5.35
N LEU A 150 -23.68 26.42 -5.24
CA LEU A 150 -22.58 27.20 -4.68
C LEU A 150 -22.23 26.84 -3.23
N THR A 151 -23.17 26.24 -2.48
CA THR A 151 -22.93 25.70 -1.13
C THR A 151 -22.06 24.45 -1.12
N LEU A 152 -21.95 23.73 -2.24
CA LEU A 152 -21.16 22.51 -2.36
C LEU A 152 -19.71 22.85 -2.69
N VAL A 153 -18.93 23.10 -1.63
CA VAL A 153 -17.49 23.30 -1.67
C VAL A 153 -16.79 22.06 -1.14
N ARG A 154 -15.73 21.61 -1.83
CA ARG A 154 -14.92 20.45 -1.41
C ARG A 154 -13.44 20.77 -1.52
N GLN A 155 -12.64 20.20 -0.63
CA GLN A 155 -11.20 20.12 -0.78
C GLN A 155 -10.85 18.79 -1.47
N VAL A 156 -10.07 18.86 -2.54
CA VAL A 156 -9.74 17.71 -3.38
C VAL A 156 -8.27 17.71 -3.81
N THR A 157 -7.73 16.53 -4.05
CA THR A 157 -6.39 16.36 -4.62
C THR A 157 -6.44 16.22 -6.14
N THR A 158 -5.35 16.52 -6.85
CA THR A 158 -5.23 16.35 -8.32
C THR A 158 -5.63 14.98 -8.83
N ASP A 159 -5.48 13.97 -7.98
CA ASP A 159 -5.67 12.57 -8.29
C ASP A 159 -7.14 12.21 -8.53
N VAL A 160 -8.05 12.97 -7.91
CA VAL A 160 -9.50 12.79 -8.03
C VAL A 160 -10.14 13.79 -8.99
N ILE A 161 -9.34 14.67 -9.60
CA ILE A 161 -9.79 15.73 -10.51
C ILE A 161 -9.50 15.32 -11.95
N ARG A 162 -10.45 15.59 -12.86
CA ARG A 162 -10.21 15.56 -14.30
C ARG A 162 -10.60 16.87 -14.96
N PRO A 163 -9.88 17.32 -16.00
CA PRO A 163 -10.29 18.47 -16.78
C PRO A 163 -11.62 18.17 -17.48
N LEU A 164 -12.49 19.19 -17.57
CA LEU A 164 -13.69 19.11 -18.38
C LEU A 164 -13.28 19.24 -19.86
N CYS A 165 -13.07 18.12 -20.54
CA CYS A 165 -12.85 18.12 -21.99
C CYS A 165 -14.21 18.13 -22.69
N GLU A 166 -14.53 19.21 -23.39
CA GLU A 166 -15.66 19.21 -24.31
C GLU A 166 -15.39 18.22 -25.46
N ARG A 167 -16.38 17.39 -25.77
CA ARG A 167 -16.29 16.46 -26.90
C ARG A 167 -16.29 17.31 -28.18
N LYS A 168 -15.13 17.44 -28.84
CA LYS A 168 -15.07 17.95 -30.21
C LYS A 168 -15.90 17.01 -31.08
N ILE A 169 -16.97 17.54 -31.67
CA ILE A 169 -17.84 16.89 -32.66
C ILE A 169 -17.17 17.01 -34.02
#